data_AF-A0A7V9PQL3-F1
#
_entry.id   AF-A0A7V9PQL3-F1
#
_cell.length_a   1.000
_cell.length_b   1.000
_cell.length_c   1.000
_cell.angle_alpha   90.00
_cell.angle_beta   90.00
_cell.angle_gamma   90.00
#
_symmetry.space_group_name_H-M   'P 1'
#
loop_
_entity.id
_entity.type
_entity.pdbx_description
1 polymer ?
#
loop_
_entity_poly.entity_id
_entity_poly.type
_entity_poly.pdbx_seq_one_letter_code
_entity_poly.pdbx_strand_id
1 'polypeptide(L)' 'RRRMRGTPAAGTCRAKTGTLLGVSALAGYCRTRAGDDLAFAFLMTSVSIFGARGAQDRMAAALAAYDGG' A
#
# COMPACT_ATOMS: atom_id res chain seq x y z
N ARG A 1 4.94 2.84 11.35
CA ARG A 1 3.93 2.55 12.40
C ARG A 1 2.71 3.50 12.42
N ARG A 2 2.64 4.55 11.58
CA ARG A 2 1.51 5.51 11.50
C ARG A 2 0.76 5.55 10.14
N ARG A 3 1.10 4.68 9.17
CA ARG A 3 0.47 4.68 7.84
C ARG A 3 -0.80 3.83 7.84
N MET A 4 -1.73 4.15 6.93
CA MET A 4 -2.97 3.39 6.67
C MET A 4 -3.94 3.25 7.86
N ARG A 5 -3.89 4.16 8.86
CA ARG A 5 -4.88 4.17 9.95
C ARG A 5 -6.21 4.73 9.46
N GLY A 6 -7.32 4.13 9.88
CA GLY A 6 -8.67 4.55 9.49
C GLY A 6 -9.03 4.20 8.04
N THR A 7 -8.24 3.37 7.37
CA THR A 7 -8.55 2.84 6.03
C THR A 7 -8.80 1.33 6.09
N PRO A 8 -9.45 0.74 5.08
CA PRO A 8 -9.62 -0.72 4.99
C PRO A 8 -8.31 -1.51 5.02
N ALA A 9 -7.18 -0.87 4.69
CA ALA A 9 -5.84 -1.47 4.75
C ALA A 9 -5.28 -1.57 6.19
N ALA A 10 -5.93 -0.95 7.18
CA ALA A 10 -5.51 -1.01 8.58
C ALA A 10 -5.61 -2.45 9.12
N GLY A 11 -4.48 -3.08 9.42
CA GLY A 11 -4.43 -4.42 10.01
C GLY A 11 -4.61 -5.58 9.02
N THR A 12 -5.13 -5.31 7.82
CA THR A 12 -5.31 -6.28 6.73
C THR A 12 -4.14 -6.29 5.75
N CYS A 13 -3.48 -5.14 5.55
CA CYS A 13 -2.30 -5.02 4.70
C CYS A 13 -1.01 -5.10 5.52
N ARG A 14 -0.13 -6.03 5.15
CA ARG A 14 1.23 -6.16 5.68
C ARG A 14 2.23 -5.87 4.58
N ALA A 15 2.98 -4.79 4.74
CA ALA A 15 3.92 -4.34 3.73
C ALA A 15 5.21 -3.80 4.32
N LYS A 16 6.29 -3.96 3.56
CA LYS A 16 7.60 -3.39 3.84
C LYS A 16 7.78 -2.13 3.02
N THR A 17 8.23 -1.06 3.68
CA THR A 17 8.71 0.14 3.01
C THR A 17 10.19 0.01 2.67
N GLY A 18 10.54 0.43 1.45
CA GLY A 18 11.89 0.74 1.01
C GLY A 18 11.96 2.21 0.57
N THR A 19 13.02 2.93 0.92
CA THR A 19 13.20 4.32 0.47
C THR A 19 14.68 4.52 0.14
N LEU A 20 14.94 4.96 -1.09
CA LEU A 20 16.26 5.38 -1.58
C LEU A 20 16.13 6.84 -2.07
N LEU A 21 17.25 7.53 -2.32
CA LEU A 21 17.20 8.89 -2.87
C LEU A 21 16.43 8.89 -4.20
N GLY A 22 15.32 9.63 -4.25
CA GLY A 22 14.44 9.72 -5.42
C GLY A 22 13.55 8.49 -5.67
N VAL A 23 13.51 7.51 -4.77
CA VAL A 23 12.70 6.29 -4.91
C VAL A 23 11.94 5.96 -3.63
N SER A 24 10.64 5.73 -3.76
CA SER A 24 9.78 5.21 -2.69
C SER A 24 9.15 3.89 -3.12
N ALA A 25 9.38 2.84 -2.35
CA ALA A 25 8.87 1.50 -2.59
C ALA A 25 7.99 1.01 -1.43
N LEU A 26 6.91 0.32 -1.76
CA LEU A 26 6.04 -0.38 -0.82
C LEU A 26 5.62 -1.72 -1.42
N ALA A 27 6.01 -2.83 -0.80
CA ALA A 27 5.65 -4.16 -1.27
C ALA A 27 5.14 -5.02 -0.13
N GLY A 28 4.19 -5.91 -0.40
CA GLY A 28 3.60 -6.76 0.61
C GLY A 28 2.35 -7.49 0.14
N TYR A 29 1.51 -7.84 1.12
CA TYR A 29 0.28 -8.57 0.93
C TYR A 29 -0.88 -7.83 1.59
N CYS A 30 -2.08 -7.92 1.01
CA CYS A 30 -3.32 -7.41 1.57
C CYS A 30 -4.41 -8.47 1.44
N ARG A 31 -5.16 -8.67 2.51
CA ARG A 31 -6.44 -9.38 2.46
C ARG A 31 -7.51 -8.42 1.93
N THR A 32 -8.21 -8.79 0.87
CA THR A 32 -9.33 -8.04 0.29
C THR A 32 -10.61 -8.23 1.11
N ARG A 33 -11.64 -7.42 0.85
CA ARG A 33 -12.97 -7.63 1.42
C ARG A 33 -13.65 -8.89 0.89
N ALA A 34 -13.36 -9.27 -0.35
CA ALA A 34 -13.78 -10.53 -0.95
C ALA A 34 -13.23 -11.77 -0.23
N GLY A 35 -12.15 -11.59 0.55
CA GLY A 35 -11.48 -12.65 1.29
C GLY A 35 -10.21 -13.18 0.63
N ASP A 36 -9.80 -12.65 -0.52
CA ASP A 36 -8.60 -13.05 -1.25
C ASP A 36 -7.32 -12.42 -0.67
N ASP A 37 -6.21 -13.15 -0.73
CA ASP A 37 -4.89 -12.59 -0.46
C ASP A 37 -4.26 -12.07 -1.76
N LEU A 38 -4.04 -10.75 -1.84
CA LEU A 38 -3.34 -10.11 -2.95
C LEU A 38 -1.91 -9.76 -2.57
N ALA A 39 -0.96 -10.11 -3.45
CA ALA A 39 0.40 -9.62 -3.40
C ALA A 39 0.52 -8.32 -4.22
N PHE A 40 1.33 -7.36 -3.76
CA PHE A 40 1.56 -6.12 -4.47
C PHE A 40 2.99 -5.58 -4.29
N ALA A 41 3.44 -4.80 -5.27
CA ALA A 41 4.68 -4.04 -5.21
C ALA A 41 4.50 -2.69 -5.93
N PHE A 42 4.55 -1.61 -5.17
CA PHE A 42 4.52 -0.24 -5.67
C PHE A 42 5.92 0.33 -5.69
N LEU A 43 6.41 0.66 -6.90
CA LEU A 43 7.72 1.25 -7.13
C LEU A 43 7.51 2.63 -7.75
N MET A 44 7.86 3.68 -7.03
CA MET A 44 7.68 5.06 -7.48
C MET A 44 9.04 5.77 -7.49
N THR A 45 9.50 6.16 -8.67
CA THR A 45 10.74 6.90 -8.93
C THR A 45 10.44 8.37 -9.25
N SER A 46 11.44 9.24 -9.14
CA SER A 46 11.39 10.66 -9.54
C SER A 46 10.22 11.47 -8.95
N VAL A 47 9.73 11.05 -7.77
CA VAL A 47 8.60 11.67 -7.06
C VAL A 47 9.02 12.10 -5.66
N SER A 48 8.30 13.08 -5.08
CA SER A 48 8.48 13.43 -3.68
C SER A 48 8.14 12.23 -2.79
N ILE A 49 9.00 11.93 -1.81
CA ILE A 49 8.84 10.77 -0.92
C ILE A 49 7.50 10.83 -0.17
N PHE A 50 7.10 12.02 0.29
CA PHE A 50 5.83 12.20 1.00
C PHE A 50 4.61 12.01 0.08
N GLY A 51 4.64 12.55 -1.14
CA GLY A 51 3.59 12.34 -2.13
C GLY A 51 3.45 10.86 -2.52
N ALA A 52 4.58 10.19 -2.75
CA ALA A 52 4.63 8.76 -3.05
C ALA A 52 4.04 7.92 -1.92
N ARG A 53 4.36 8.24 -0.65
CA ARG A 53 3.76 7.56 0.51
C ARG A 53 2.24 7.77 0.56
N GLY A 54 1.76 8.99 0.35
CA GLY A 54 0.31 9.24 0.29
C GLY A 54 -0.40 8.44 -0.81
N ALA A 55 0.20 8.37 -2.01
CA ALA A 55 -0.33 7.59 -3.12
C ALA A 55 -0.33 6.07 -2.81
N GLN A 56 0.79 5.55 -2.30
CA GLN A 56 0.91 4.15 -1.87
C GLN A 56 -0.13 3.76 -0.81
N ASP A 57 -0.41 4.62 0.16
CA ASP A 57 -1.44 4.36 1.18
C ASP A 57 -2.85 4.27 0.57
N ARG A 58 -3.16 5.15 -0.40
CA ARG A 58 -4.43 5.10 -1.13
C ARG A 58 -4.56 3.85 -1.99
N MET A 59 -3.48 3.46 -2.70
CA MET A 59 -3.47 2.23 -3.50
C MET A 59 -3.65 0.98 -2.63
N ALA A 60 -2.95 0.90 -1.49
CA ALA A 60 -3.13 -0.21 -0.54
C ALA A 60 -4.55 -0.26 0.05
N ALA A 61 -5.15 0.90 0.36
CA ALA A 61 -6.54 0.98 0.81
C ALA A 61 -7.54 0.50 -0.25
N ALA A 62 -7.30 0.81 -1.53
CA ALA A 62 -8.12 0.34 -2.64
C ALA A 62 -8.03 -1.19 -2.81
N LEU A 63 -6.83 -1.77 -2.70
CA LEU A 63 -6.65 -3.22 -2.72
C LEU A 63 -7.40 -3.91 -1.57
N ALA A 64 -7.28 -3.39 -0.34
CA ALA A 64 -7.99 -3.94 0.80
C ALA A 64 -9.52 -3.79 0.70
N ALA A 65 -9.99 -2.76 0.01
CA ALA A 65 -11.41 -2.49 -0.22
C ALA A 65 -12.01 -3.30 -1.38
N TYR A 66 -11.20 -4.03 -2.15
CA TYR A 66 -11.63 -4.77 -3.32
C TYR A 66 -12.59 -5.90 -2.94
N ASP A 67 -13.74 -5.97 -3.59
CA ASP A 67 -14.83 -6.91 -3.28
C ASP A 67 -14.86 -8.14 -4.20
N GLY A 68 -13.84 -8.32 -5.05
CA GLY A 68 -13.82 -9.41 -6.03
C GLY A 68 -14.59 -9.03 -7.30
N GLY A 69 -14.22 -9.63 -8.43
CA GLY A 69 -14.89 -9.43 -9.73
C GLY A 69 -15.85 -10.57 -10.02
#